data_AF-A0A352B7I8-F1
#
_entry.id   AF-A0A352B7I8-F1
#
_cell.length_a   1.000
_cell.length_b   1.000
_cell.length_c   1.000
_cell.angle_alpha   90.00
_cell.angle_beta   90.00
_cell.angle_gamma   90.00
#
_symmetry.space_group_name_H-M   'P 1'
#
loop_
_entity.id
_entity.type
_entity.pdbx_description
1 polymer ?
#
loop_
_entity_poly.entity_id
_entity_poly.type
_entity_poly.pdbx_seq_one_letter_code
_entity_poly.pdbx_strand_id
1 'polypeptide(L)'
;GLEVIEARHLFISDGAEATIEVVVHPESIVHSIVELRDGQMLAQLGRPDMRGPIAYALTGPRRVAGVTERLDLTATPLHFTAPDLDRFPCLRLGFAALAAGGSLPCVLNGANETAVAAFLANRLPFTAIPAVIETAMAACTCPPPATLDEILALDSWARARASEAVAKMR
;
A
#
# COMPACT_ATOMS: atom_id res chain seq x y z
N GLY A 1 0.92 2.68 1.29
CA GLY A 1 0.66 2.01 2.57
C GLY A 1 0.53 0.51 2.35
N LEU A 2 -0.60 0.06 1.80
CA LEU A 2 -0.83 -1.36 1.51
C LEU A 2 0.26 -1.99 0.63
N GLU A 3 0.68 -1.30 -0.43
CA GLU A 3 1.76 -1.77 -1.31
C GLU A 3 3.11 -1.96 -0.60
N VAL A 4 3.39 -1.20 0.48
CA VAL A 4 4.60 -1.40 1.29
C VAL A 4 4.53 -2.71 2.06
N ILE A 5 3.35 -3.03 2.61
CA ILE A 5 3.10 -4.30 3.31
C ILE A 5 3.18 -5.47 2.32
N GLU A 6 2.60 -5.32 1.14
CA GLU A 6 2.63 -6.31 0.06
C GLU A 6 4.06 -6.57 -0.42
N ALA A 7 4.83 -5.52 -0.74
CA ALA A 7 6.21 -5.64 -1.19
C ALA A 7 7.10 -6.35 -0.16
N ARG A 8 6.91 -6.07 1.14
CA ARG A 8 7.62 -6.76 2.23
C ARG A 8 7.29 -8.26 2.26
N HIS A 9 6.04 -8.65 2.00
CA HIS A 9 5.65 -10.06 2.00
C HIS A 9 6.11 -10.79 0.75
N LEU A 10 6.05 -10.16 -0.43
CA LEU A 10 6.37 -10.79 -1.71
C LEU A 10 7.88 -10.94 -1.96
N PHE A 11 8.67 -9.93 -1.57
CA PHE A 11 10.06 -9.81 -2.06
C PHE A 11 11.13 -9.85 -0.98
N ILE A 12 10.78 -9.65 0.28
CA ILE A 12 11.75 -9.56 1.38
C ILE A 12 11.56 -10.76 2.29
N SER A 13 12.53 -11.67 2.30
CA SER A 13 12.51 -12.82 3.21
C SER A 13 12.76 -12.40 4.66
N ASP A 14 12.31 -13.22 5.61
CA ASP A 14 12.58 -12.96 7.03
C ASP A 14 14.07 -13.01 7.33
N GLY A 15 14.55 -12.00 8.06
CA GLY A 15 15.97 -11.81 8.36
C GLY A 15 16.77 -11.12 7.26
N ALA A 16 16.16 -10.76 6.11
CA ALA A 16 16.84 -9.96 5.10
C ALA A 16 17.03 -8.51 5.57
N GLU A 17 18.23 -7.97 5.37
CA GLU A 17 18.56 -6.55 5.58
C GLU A 17 18.04 -5.68 4.41
N ALA A 18 16.77 -5.84 4.04
CA ALA A 18 16.12 -5.04 3.01
C ALA A 18 15.15 -4.05 3.65
N THR A 19 15.18 -2.81 3.18
CA THR A 19 14.27 -1.75 3.61
C THR A 19 13.38 -1.32 2.44
N ILE A 20 12.25 -0.69 2.75
CA ILE A 20 11.33 -0.15 1.75
C ILE A 20 11.24 1.34 1.99
N GLU A 21 11.60 2.12 0.96
CA GLU A 21 11.39 3.55 0.90
C GLU A 21 10.23 3.87 -0.05
N VAL A 22 9.46 4.91 0.27
CA VAL A 22 8.42 5.44 -0.62
C VAL A 22 8.87 6.79 -1.12
N VAL A 23 8.85 6.96 -2.45
CA VAL A 23 9.16 8.21 -3.14
C VAL A 23 7.95 8.61 -3.96
N VAL A 24 7.61 9.89 -3.96
CA VAL A 24 6.56 10.44 -4.82
C VAL A 24 7.15 10.72 -6.19
N HIS A 25 6.57 10.07 -7.21
CA HIS A 25 6.91 10.27 -8.62
C HIS A 25 5.64 10.66 -9.40
N PRO A 26 5.39 11.98 -9.61
CA PRO A 26 4.11 12.46 -10.17
C PRO A 26 3.78 11.91 -11.56
N GLU A 27 4.80 11.65 -12.39
CA GLU A 27 4.59 11.19 -13.76
C GLU A 27 4.18 9.72 -13.87
N SER A 28 4.37 8.94 -12.80
CA SER A 28 4.03 7.50 -12.77
C SER A 28 4.66 6.69 -13.91
N ILE A 29 5.86 7.08 -14.35
CA ILE A 29 6.64 6.44 -15.41
C ILE A 29 7.62 5.42 -14.86
N VAL A 30 8.33 5.78 -13.79
CA VAL A 30 9.10 4.83 -12.99
C VAL A 30 8.13 4.14 -12.05
N HIS A 31 7.93 2.83 -12.22
CA HIS A 31 6.93 2.08 -11.44
C HIS A 31 7.49 1.57 -10.11
N SER A 32 8.79 1.29 -10.03
CA SER A 32 9.54 0.99 -8.79
C SER A 32 11.04 0.93 -9.08
N ILE A 33 11.85 1.01 -8.02
CA ILE A 33 13.32 0.97 -8.06
C ILE A 33 13.80 -0.09 -7.08
N VAL A 34 14.83 -0.86 -7.45
CA VAL A 34 15.57 -1.75 -6.57
C VAL A 34 17.00 -1.23 -6.44
N GLU A 35 17.42 -0.94 -5.22
CA GLU A 35 18.82 -0.65 -4.90
C GLU A 35 19.58 -1.94 -4.62
N LEU A 36 20.75 -2.09 -5.24
CA LEU A 36 21.64 -3.23 -5.10
C LEU A 36 22.74 -2.94 -4.07
N ARG A 37 23.40 -3.99 -3.54
CA ARG A 37 24.42 -3.87 -2.49
C ARG A 37 25.65 -3.04 -2.88
N ASP A 38 25.87 -2.82 -4.17
CA ASP A 38 26.95 -1.98 -4.71
C ASP A 38 26.52 -0.51 -4.91
N GLY A 39 25.30 -0.14 -4.49
CA GLY A 39 24.73 1.20 -4.62
C GLY A 39 24.12 1.48 -6.01
N GLN A 40 24.11 0.51 -6.93
CA GLN A 40 23.43 0.68 -8.21
C GLN A 40 21.91 0.53 -8.06
N MET A 41 21.17 1.25 -8.89
CA MET A 41 19.71 1.22 -8.90
C MET A 41 19.17 0.70 -10.22
N LEU A 42 18.24 -0.26 -10.14
CA LEU A 42 17.48 -0.77 -11.28
C LEU A 42 16.05 -0.26 -11.20
N ALA A 43 15.66 0.57 -12.18
CA ALA A 43 14.31 1.10 -12.29
C ALA A 43 13.57 0.43 -13.45
N GLN A 44 12.30 0.06 -13.23
CA GLN A 44 11.42 -0.34 -14.33
C GLN A 44 10.56 0.84 -14.77
N LEU A 45 10.67 1.19 -16.06
CA LEU A 45 9.96 2.31 -16.67
C LEU A 45 8.90 1.82 -17.65
N GLY A 46 7.77 2.53 -17.70
CA GLY A 46 6.69 2.28 -18.64
C GLY A 46 5.67 3.41 -18.61
N ARG A 47 4.83 3.49 -19.65
CA ARG A 47 3.60 4.29 -19.53
C ARG A 47 2.67 3.63 -18.50
N PRO A 48 1.83 4.40 -17.78
CA PRO A 48 0.87 3.85 -16.82
C PRO A 48 -0.23 3.06 -17.55
N ASP A 49 0.09 1.81 -17.89
CA ASP A 49 -0.73 0.91 -18.68
C ASP A 49 -0.62 -0.50 -18.11
N MET A 50 -1.71 -0.96 -17.48
CA MET A 50 -1.77 -2.26 -16.80
C MET A 50 -1.54 -3.45 -17.75
N ARG A 51 -1.69 -3.29 -19.07
CA ARG A 51 -1.37 -4.36 -20.03
C ARG A 51 0.07 -4.83 -19.89
N GLY A 52 1.00 -3.93 -19.58
CA GLY A 52 2.41 -4.22 -19.37
C GLY A 52 2.67 -5.22 -18.23
N PRO A 53 2.37 -4.87 -16.96
CA PRO A 53 2.57 -5.77 -15.83
C PRO A 53 1.72 -7.04 -15.92
N ILE A 54 0.47 -6.96 -16.44
CA ILE A 54 -0.38 -8.15 -16.62
C ILE A 54 0.25 -9.14 -17.61
N ALA A 55 0.73 -8.66 -18.77
CA ALA A 55 1.40 -9.53 -19.73
C ALA A 55 2.65 -10.17 -19.13
N TYR A 56 3.46 -9.40 -18.38
CA TYR A 56 4.65 -9.93 -17.73
C TYR A 56 4.32 -10.97 -16.64
N ALA A 57 3.26 -10.77 -15.86
CA ALA A 57 2.81 -11.75 -14.88
C ALA A 57 2.36 -13.07 -15.53
N LEU A 58 1.73 -13.02 -16.71
CA LEU A 58 1.25 -14.20 -17.44
C LEU A 58 2.34 -14.94 -18.23
N THR A 59 3.33 -14.22 -18.75
CA THR A 59 4.32 -14.79 -19.69
C THR A 59 5.75 -14.79 -19.19
N GLY A 60 6.02 -14.18 -18.04
CA GLY A 60 7.37 -14.03 -17.48
C GLY A 60 8.13 -15.36 -17.39
N PRO A 61 9.44 -15.38 -17.73
CA PRO A 61 10.28 -14.24 -18.13
C PRO A 61 10.16 -13.83 -19.61
N ARG A 62 9.37 -14.53 -20.43
CA ARG A 62 9.17 -14.21 -21.84
C ARG A 62 8.38 -12.91 -21.98
N ARG A 63 8.79 -12.03 -22.91
CA ARG A 63 8.11 -10.76 -23.20
C ARG A 63 7.28 -10.86 -24.47
N VAL A 64 6.09 -10.25 -24.45
CA VAL A 64 5.19 -10.13 -25.61
C VAL A 64 5.40 -8.75 -26.24
N ALA A 65 5.57 -8.70 -27.56
CA ALA A 65 5.75 -7.45 -28.29
C ALA A 65 4.42 -6.69 -28.44
N GLY A 66 4.49 -5.35 -28.50
CA GLY A 66 3.33 -4.50 -28.82
C GLY A 66 2.26 -4.42 -27.73
N VAL A 67 2.57 -4.81 -26.49
CA VAL A 67 1.62 -4.77 -25.36
C VAL A 67 1.33 -3.33 -24.93
N THR A 68 2.34 -2.47 -24.92
CA THR A 68 2.24 -1.06 -24.53
C THR A 68 2.87 -0.15 -25.59
N GLU A 69 2.45 1.11 -25.61
CA GLU A 69 3.10 2.14 -26.43
C GLU A 69 4.53 2.42 -25.94
N ARG A 70 5.41 2.80 -26.86
CA ARG A 70 6.77 3.18 -26.51
C ARG A 70 6.78 4.48 -25.67
N LEU A 71 7.67 4.50 -24.68
CA LEU A 71 7.98 5.66 -23.87
C LEU A 71 9.03 6.51 -24.59
N ASP A 72 8.78 7.81 -24.74
CA ASP A 72 9.76 8.79 -25.23
C ASP A 72 10.35 9.54 -24.03
N LEU A 73 11.56 9.15 -23.63
CA LEU A 73 12.25 9.77 -22.48
C LEU A 73 12.70 11.20 -22.76
N THR A 74 12.84 11.61 -24.03
CA THR A 74 13.30 12.97 -24.37
C THR A 74 12.23 14.02 -24.11
N ALA A 75 10.96 13.61 -24.12
CA ALA A 75 9.80 14.44 -23.87
C ALA A 75 9.16 14.21 -22.48
N THR A 76 9.72 13.32 -21.66
CA THR A 76 9.11 12.90 -20.40
C THR A 76 10.01 13.26 -19.21
N PRO A 77 9.68 14.30 -18.43
CA PRO A 77 10.43 14.60 -17.22
C PRO A 77 10.21 13.51 -16.17
N LEU A 78 11.19 13.32 -15.29
CA LEU A 78 11.10 12.40 -14.16
C LEU A 78 11.40 13.17 -12.87
N HIS A 79 10.36 13.44 -12.07
CA HIS A 79 10.53 14.11 -10.79
C HIS A 79 10.37 13.14 -9.63
N PHE A 80 11.15 13.35 -8.58
CA PHE A 80 11.15 12.54 -7.37
C PHE A 80 11.17 13.45 -6.15
N THR A 81 10.27 13.20 -5.20
CA THR A 81 10.22 13.94 -3.93
C THR A 81 9.89 13.00 -2.78
N ALA A 82 10.40 13.29 -1.59
CA ALA A 82 9.99 12.57 -0.38
C ALA A 82 8.50 12.81 -0.07
N PRO A 83 7.76 11.80 0.41
CA PRO A 83 6.38 11.98 0.85
C PRO A 83 6.33 12.78 2.16
N ASP A 84 5.34 13.66 2.26
CA ASP A 84 5.01 14.38 3.50
C ASP A 84 4.13 13.50 4.39
N LEU A 85 4.72 12.92 5.44
CA LEU A 85 4.01 12.00 6.35
C LEU A 85 3.02 12.70 7.28
N ASP A 86 3.16 13.99 7.51
CA ASP A 86 2.22 14.78 8.31
C ASP A 86 0.97 15.08 7.48
N ARG A 87 1.15 15.38 6.19
CA ARG A 87 0.06 15.58 5.24
C ARG A 87 -0.62 14.27 4.80
N PHE A 88 0.14 13.17 4.73
CA PHE A 88 -0.35 11.85 4.29
C PHE A 88 -0.14 10.76 5.36
N PRO A 89 -0.81 10.86 6.52
CA PRO A 89 -0.58 9.98 7.68
C PRO A 89 -0.93 8.51 7.43
N CYS A 90 -1.78 8.18 6.44
CA CYS A 90 -2.05 6.80 6.08
C CYS A 90 -0.79 6.04 5.62
N LEU A 91 0.23 6.73 5.09
CA LEU A 91 1.51 6.11 4.77
C LEU A 91 2.25 5.69 6.05
N ARG A 92 2.33 6.58 7.05
CA ARG A 92 2.86 6.28 8.39
C ARG A 92 2.12 5.10 9.04
N LEU A 93 0.79 5.07 8.96
CA LEU A 93 -0.02 3.96 9.48
C LEU A 93 0.30 2.63 8.78
N GLY A 94 0.53 2.66 7.46
CA GLY A 94 0.99 1.48 6.70
C GLY A 94 2.32 0.93 7.21
N PHE A 95 3.31 1.79 7.44
CA PHE A 95 4.59 1.39 8.04
C PHE A 95 4.43 0.86 9.47
N ALA A 96 3.56 1.47 10.28
CA ALA A 96 3.27 1.00 11.63
C ALA A 96 2.61 -0.39 11.63
N ALA A 97 1.64 -0.62 10.73
CA ALA A 97 1.02 -1.94 10.55
C ALA A 97 2.03 -3.00 10.09
N LEU A 98 2.94 -2.63 9.17
CA LEU A 98 3.99 -3.52 8.72
C LEU A 98 4.95 -3.90 9.85
N ALA A 99 5.40 -2.92 10.63
CA ALA A 99 6.34 -3.13 11.73
C ALA A 99 5.73 -4.01 12.83
N ALA A 100 4.44 -3.84 13.13
CA ALA A 100 3.74 -4.67 14.10
C ALA A 100 3.49 -6.10 13.58
N GLY A 101 3.26 -6.25 12.27
CA GLY A 101 2.92 -7.54 11.65
C GLY A 101 1.65 -8.16 12.21
N GLY A 102 1.55 -9.49 12.08
CA GLY A 102 0.43 -10.27 12.61
C GLY A 102 -0.92 -9.77 12.13
N SER A 103 -1.78 -9.37 13.08
CA SER A 103 -3.16 -8.95 12.82
C SER A 103 -3.28 -7.53 12.26
N LEU A 104 -2.29 -6.67 12.49
CA LEU A 104 -2.44 -5.23 12.29
C LEU A 104 -2.60 -4.82 10.81
N PRO A 105 -1.94 -5.47 9.83
CA PRO A 105 -2.23 -5.24 8.41
C PRO A 105 -3.68 -5.51 8.01
N CYS A 106 -4.28 -6.59 8.52
CA CYS A 106 -5.68 -6.93 8.27
C CYS A 106 -6.62 -5.87 8.87
N VAL A 107 -6.33 -5.45 10.10
CA VAL A 107 -7.09 -4.38 10.78
C VAL A 107 -7.00 -3.06 10.01
N LEU A 108 -5.79 -2.67 9.58
CA LEU A 108 -5.59 -1.48 8.76
C LEU A 108 -6.42 -1.54 7.47
N ASN A 109 -6.44 -2.68 6.77
CA ASN A 109 -7.23 -2.84 5.55
C ASN A 109 -8.74 -2.69 5.81
N GLY A 110 -9.29 -3.47 6.75
CA GLY A 110 -10.74 -3.44 7.04
C GLY A 110 -11.21 -2.08 7.55
N ALA A 111 -10.38 -1.41 8.35
CA ALA A 111 -10.66 -0.05 8.82
C ALA A 111 -10.60 0.98 7.69
N ASN A 112 -9.60 0.88 6.79
CA ASN A 112 -9.47 1.76 5.63
C ASN A 112 -10.67 1.65 4.71
N GLU A 113 -11.11 0.43 4.37
CA GLU A 113 -12.31 0.24 3.52
C GLU A 113 -13.56 0.86 4.14
N THR A 114 -13.75 0.68 5.46
CA THR A 114 -14.89 1.26 6.18
C THR A 114 -14.85 2.79 6.19
N ALA A 115 -13.69 3.37 6.46
CA ALA A 115 -13.50 4.82 6.50
C ALA A 115 -13.68 5.45 5.11
N VAL A 116 -13.11 4.84 4.07
CA VAL A 116 -13.26 5.29 2.67
C VAL A 116 -14.72 5.19 2.23
N ALA A 117 -15.42 4.09 2.54
CA ALA A 117 -16.84 3.96 2.24
C ALA A 117 -17.68 5.04 2.94
N ALA A 118 -17.36 5.38 4.19
CA ALA A 118 -18.03 6.48 4.89
C ALA A 118 -17.74 7.85 4.26
N PHE A 119 -16.49 8.09 3.82
CA PHE A 119 -16.12 9.31 3.09
C PHE A 119 -16.87 9.45 1.78
N LEU A 120 -16.89 8.39 0.96
CA LEU A 120 -17.61 8.36 -0.32
C LEU A 120 -19.12 8.55 -0.14
N ALA A 121 -19.67 8.12 1.00
CA ALA A 121 -21.07 8.35 1.37
C ALA A 121 -21.34 9.75 1.97
N ASN A 122 -20.36 10.66 1.98
CA ASN A 122 -20.44 11.98 2.64
C ASN A 122 -20.74 11.92 4.14
N ARG A 123 -20.33 10.84 4.82
CA ARG A 123 -20.55 10.61 6.27
C ARG A 123 -19.28 10.82 7.10
N LEU A 124 -18.16 11.10 6.46
CA LEU A 124 -16.84 11.30 7.06
C LEU A 124 -16.03 12.27 6.17
N PRO A 125 -15.37 13.31 6.69
CA PRO A 125 -14.48 14.14 5.87
C PRO A 125 -13.20 13.36 5.51
N PHE A 126 -12.58 13.70 4.38
CA PHE A 126 -11.33 13.05 3.91
C PHE A 126 -10.24 13.03 4.98
N THR A 127 -10.07 14.15 5.69
CA THR A 127 -9.06 14.33 6.74
C THR A 127 -9.30 13.48 7.99
N ALA A 128 -10.49 12.89 8.16
CA ALA A 128 -10.79 12.01 9.29
C ALA A 128 -10.54 10.52 8.99
N ILE A 129 -10.30 10.13 7.73
CA ILE A 129 -9.97 8.75 7.35
C ILE A 129 -8.80 8.19 8.18
N PRO A 130 -7.66 8.89 8.32
CA PRO A 130 -6.52 8.37 9.08
C PRO A 130 -6.86 8.17 10.56
N ALA A 131 -7.65 9.06 11.17
CA ALA A 131 -8.04 8.96 12.57
C ALA A 131 -8.93 7.74 12.85
N VAL A 132 -9.82 7.38 11.92
CA VAL A 132 -10.63 6.16 12.03
C VAL A 132 -9.75 4.91 11.96
N ILE A 133 -8.79 4.88 11.03
CA ILE A 133 -7.85 3.76 10.87
C ILE A 133 -6.99 3.61 12.13
N GLU A 134 -6.41 4.71 12.61
CA GLU A 134 -5.57 4.74 13.81
C GLU A 134 -6.33 4.28 15.05
N THR A 135 -7.61 4.67 15.19
CA THR A 135 -8.48 4.22 16.29
C THR A 135 -8.69 2.70 16.26
N ALA A 136 -8.98 2.13 15.08
CA ALA A 136 -9.18 0.69 14.95
C ALA A 136 -7.89 -0.11 15.21
N MET A 137 -6.75 0.37 14.69
CA MET A 137 -5.43 -0.22 14.94
C MET A 137 -5.06 -0.19 16.42
N ALA A 138 -5.26 0.95 17.10
CA ALA A 138 -4.94 1.11 18.51
C ALA A 138 -5.80 0.22 19.43
N ALA A 139 -7.02 -0.13 19.00
CA ALA A 139 -7.92 -1.02 19.73
C ALA A 139 -7.59 -2.52 19.53
N CYS A 140 -6.68 -2.86 18.61
CA CYS A 140 -6.41 -4.25 18.26
C CYS A 140 -5.52 -4.92 19.32
N THR A 141 -6.10 -5.88 20.04
CA THR A 141 -5.38 -6.82 20.92
C THR A 141 -5.47 -8.26 20.41
N CYS A 142 -5.84 -8.45 19.13
CA CYS A 142 -6.09 -9.76 18.53
C CYS A 142 -4.78 -10.52 18.25
N PRO A 143 -4.70 -11.82 18.55
CA PRO A 143 -3.55 -12.64 18.17
C PRO A 143 -3.45 -12.75 16.63
N PRO A 144 -2.25 -12.99 16.08
CA PRO A 144 -2.07 -13.24 14.65
C PRO A 144 -2.98 -14.38 14.17
N PRO A 145 -3.76 -14.19 13.08
CA PRO A 145 -4.63 -15.24 12.58
C PRO A 145 -3.81 -16.35 11.91
N ALA A 146 -4.17 -17.60 12.18
CA ALA A 146 -3.56 -18.80 11.62
C ALA A 146 -4.44 -19.48 10.55
N THR A 147 -5.72 -19.08 10.44
CA THR A 147 -6.68 -19.66 9.50
C THR A 147 -7.42 -18.58 8.72
N LEU A 148 -8.01 -18.95 7.58
CA LEU A 148 -8.86 -18.05 6.79
C LEU A 148 -10.04 -17.52 7.62
N ASP A 149 -10.69 -18.39 8.40
CA ASP A 149 -11.82 -17.99 9.23
C ASP A 149 -11.42 -16.96 10.29
N GLU A 150 -10.23 -17.10 10.88
CA GLU A 150 -9.67 -16.11 11.81
C GLU A 150 -9.35 -14.78 11.10
N ILE A 151 -8.86 -14.81 9.86
CA ILE A 151 -8.66 -13.59 9.05
C ILE A 151 -10.00 -12.90 8.78
N LEU A 152 -11.03 -13.65 8.37
CA LEU A 152 -12.36 -13.10 8.08
C LEU A 152 -13.03 -12.54 9.34
N ALA A 153 -12.87 -13.21 10.49
CA ALA A 153 -13.35 -12.73 11.77
C ALA A 153 -12.64 -11.44 12.20
N LEU A 154 -11.33 -11.37 11.99
CA LEU A 154 -10.51 -10.20 12.28
C LEU A 154 -10.89 -8.99 11.39
N ASP A 155 -11.08 -9.21 10.09
CA ASP A 155 -11.56 -8.18 9.16
C ASP A 155 -12.95 -7.66 9.58
N SER A 156 -13.87 -8.57 9.90
CA SER A 156 -15.21 -8.21 10.39
C SER A 156 -15.14 -7.37 11.67
N TRP A 157 -14.28 -7.75 12.61
CA TRP A 157 -14.03 -7.00 13.84
C TRP A 157 -13.46 -5.60 13.55
N ALA A 158 -12.50 -5.49 12.63
CA ALA A 158 -11.88 -4.22 12.25
C ALA A 158 -12.91 -3.25 11.64
N ARG A 159 -13.78 -3.76 10.76
CA ARG A 159 -14.89 -2.99 10.16
C ARG A 159 -15.89 -2.50 11.20
N ALA A 160 -16.23 -3.33 12.18
CA ALA A 160 -17.12 -2.95 13.27
C ALA A 160 -16.51 -1.81 14.11
N ARG A 161 -15.24 -1.93 14.50
CA ARG A 161 -14.52 -0.88 15.24
C ARG A 161 -14.40 0.43 14.47
N ALA A 162 -14.08 0.36 13.17
CA ALA A 162 -14.03 1.54 12.33
C ALA A 162 -15.43 2.19 12.18
N SER A 163 -16.49 1.39 12.06
CA SER A 163 -17.87 1.91 11.98
C SER A 163 -18.29 2.65 13.25
N GLU A 164 -17.91 2.13 14.41
CA GLU A 164 -18.13 2.80 15.70
C GLU A 164 -17.34 4.12 15.80
N ALA A 165 -16.09 4.14 15.34
CA ALA A 165 -15.29 5.36 15.31
C ALA A 165 -15.92 6.42 14.38
N VAL A 166 -16.38 6.03 13.19
CA VAL A 166 -17.13 6.93 12.27
C VAL A 166 -18.38 7.48 12.95
N ALA A 167 -19.14 6.65 13.66
CA ALA A 167 -20.38 7.08 14.32
C ALA A 167 -20.13 8.12 15.42
N LYS A 168 -18.98 8.07 16.10
CA LYS A 168 -18.59 9.02 17.16
C LYS A 168 -18.07 10.37 16.63
N MET A 169 -17.72 10.45 15.34
CA MET A 169 -17.22 11.67 14.69
C MET A 169 -18.31 12.52 14.05
N ARG A 170 -19.58 12.09 14.18
CA ARG A 170 -20.77 12.84 13.76
C ARG A 170 -21.25 13.72 14.90
#